data_AF-A0A3M0ZLN1-F1
#
_entry.id   AF-A0A3M0ZLN1-F1
#
_cell.length_a   1.000
_cell.length_b   1.000
_cell.length_c   1.000
_cell.angle_alpha   90.00
_cell.angle_beta   90.00
_cell.angle_gamma   90.00
#
_symmetry.space_group_name_H-M   'P 1'
#
loop_
_entity.id
_entity.type
_entity.pdbx_description
1 polymer ?
#
loop_
_entity_poly.entity_id
_entity_poly.type
_entity_poly.pdbx_seq_one_letter_code
_entity_poly.pdbx_strand_id
1 'polypeptide(L)'
;MKTTIAIEGNRFYINGKPTYEGRLWQGLPIEGLLFNSRMIQGIFDDECEETRKLWAYPDTGEWDPERNTRELCAALPEYRRHGLLGITVGMQGGGSIYT
;
A
#
# COMPACT_ATOMS: atom_id res chain seq x y z
N MET A 1 7.12 -18.82 -13.43
CA MET A 1 6.74 -17.86 -14.50
C MET A 1 7.13 -16.46 -14.02
N LYS A 2 7.74 -15.62 -14.86
CA LYS A 2 8.19 -14.27 -14.48
C LYS A 2 7.04 -13.29 -14.64
N THR A 3 6.71 -12.52 -13.59
CA THR A 3 5.75 -11.41 -13.70
C THR A 3 6.34 -10.30 -14.56
N THR A 4 5.58 -9.79 -15.52
CA THR A 4 5.96 -8.64 -16.34
C THR A 4 5.04 -7.46 -16.08
N ILE A 5 5.61 -6.25 -16.08
CA ILE A 5 4.90 -4.99 -15.88
C ILE A 5 5.27 -4.08 -17.05
N ALA A 6 4.27 -3.40 -17.63
CA ALA A 6 4.46 -2.40 -18.66
C ALA A 6 3.53 -1.20 -18.44
N ILE A 7 3.89 -0.06 -19.02
CA ILE A 7 3.08 1.16 -19.07
C ILE A 7 2.96 1.57 -20.53
N GLU A 8 1.74 1.74 -21.03
CA GLU A 8 1.48 2.25 -22.37
C GLU A 8 0.56 3.47 -22.26
N GLY A 9 1.05 4.64 -22.64
CA GLY A 9 0.34 5.90 -22.41
C GLY A 9 0.07 6.11 -20.93
N ASN A 10 -1.21 6.07 -20.54
CA ASN A 10 -1.67 6.23 -19.16
C ASN A 10 -2.16 4.91 -18.53
N ARG A 11 -1.89 3.76 -19.15
CA ARG A 11 -2.39 2.45 -18.71
C ARG A 11 -1.27 1.56 -18.18
N PHE A 12 -1.54 0.88 -17.08
CA PHE A 12 -0.69 -0.15 -16.49
C PHE A 12 -1.10 -1.55 -16.98
N TYR A 13 -0.10 -2.39 -17.23
CA TYR A 13 -0.28 -3.78 -17.66
C TYR A 13 0.48 -4.73 -16.74
N ILE A 14 -0.16 -5.85 -16.40
CA ILE A 14 0.44 -6.97 -15.68
C ILE A 14 0.29 -8.22 -16.54
N ASN A 15 1.40 -8.86 -16.89
CA ASN A 15 1.43 -10.04 -17.76
C ASN A 15 0.71 -9.83 -19.10
N GLY A 16 0.90 -8.64 -19.70
CA GLY A 16 0.29 -8.26 -20.99
C GLY A 16 -1.19 -7.87 -20.94
N LYS A 17 -1.83 -7.90 -19.77
CA LYS A 17 -3.22 -7.48 -19.59
C LYS A 17 -3.32 -6.14 -18.91
N PRO A 18 -4.22 -5.23 -19.33
CA PRO A 18 -4.45 -3.99 -18.60
C PRO A 18 -4.98 -4.31 -17.21
N THR A 19 -4.58 -3.52 -16.21
CA THR A 19 -5.17 -3.60 -14.87
C THR A 19 -6.67 -3.32 -14.96
N TYR A 20 -7.49 -4.04 -14.17
CA TYR A 20 -8.94 -3.88 -14.16
C TYR A 20 -9.61 -3.98 -15.55
N GLU A 21 -9.14 -4.90 -16.40
CA GLU A 21 -9.67 -5.19 -17.75
C GLU A 21 -11.21 -5.20 -17.79
N GLY A 22 -11.78 -4.36 -18.65
CA GLY A 22 -13.23 -4.24 -18.88
C GLY A 22 -14.04 -3.61 -17.74
N ARG A 23 -13.41 -3.02 -16.71
CA ARG A 23 -14.13 -2.46 -15.55
C ARG A 23 -14.47 -0.99 -15.74
N LEU A 24 -15.68 -0.64 -15.28
CA LEU A 24 -16.19 0.73 -15.20
C LEU A 24 -16.54 1.06 -13.74
N TRP A 25 -16.34 2.31 -13.34
CA TRP A 25 -16.84 2.89 -12.10
C TRP A 25 -17.63 4.16 -12.42
N GLN A 26 -18.91 4.20 -12.05
CA GLN A 26 -19.81 5.33 -12.36
C GLN A 26 -19.81 5.72 -13.85
N GLY A 27 -19.73 4.74 -14.74
CA GLY A 27 -19.67 4.96 -16.19
C GLY A 27 -18.30 5.37 -16.74
N LEU A 28 -17.30 5.59 -15.89
CA LEU A 28 -15.93 5.92 -16.29
C LEU A 28 -15.04 4.66 -16.30
N PRO A 29 -14.15 4.50 -17.31
CA PRO A 29 -13.23 3.39 -17.34
C PRO A 29 -12.20 3.50 -16.22
N ILE A 30 -12.07 2.42 -15.44
CA ILE A 30 -10.96 2.25 -14.49
C ILE A 30 -9.90 1.27 -15.03
N GLU A 31 -10.13 0.71 -16.21
CA GLU A 31 -9.17 -0.09 -16.94
C GLU A 31 -7.85 0.67 -17.16
N GLY A 32 -6.75 -0.01 -16.90
CA GLY A 32 -5.41 0.53 -17.01
C GLY A 32 -5.01 1.45 -15.86
N LEU A 33 -5.91 1.80 -14.92
CA LEU A 33 -5.52 2.55 -13.72
C LEU A 33 -4.76 1.66 -12.74
N LEU A 34 -4.00 2.26 -11.83
CA LEU A 34 -3.32 1.53 -10.75
C LEU A 34 -3.81 2.02 -9.40
N PHE A 35 -4.83 1.36 -8.84
CA PHE A 35 -5.21 1.58 -7.45
C PHE A 35 -4.04 1.19 -6.55
N ASN A 36 -3.58 2.16 -5.78
CA ASN A 36 -2.52 2.00 -4.80
C ASN A 36 -2.91 2.61 -3.46
N SER A 37 -2.43 2.00 -2.38
CA SER A 37 -2.51 2.57 -1.03
C SER A 37 -1.12 3.05 -0.62
N ARG A 38 -1.05 4.26 -0.04
CA ARG A 38 0.20 4.81 0.48
C ARG A 38 0.38 4.35 1.93
N MET A 39 1.35 3.46 2.14
CA MET A 39 1.72 2.91 3.44
C MET A 39 2.98 3.61 3.92
N ILE A 40 2.83 4.62 4.78
CA ILE A 40 3.94 5.44 5.23
C ILE A 40 4.87 4.64 6.16
N GLN A 41 4.40 4.18 7.32
CA GLN A 41 5.25 3.47 8.30
C GLN A 41 5.26 1.94 8.11
N GLY A 42 4.98 1.45 6.90
CA GLY A 42 4.75 0.02 6.67
C GLY A 42 6.00 -0.85 6.65
N ILE A 43 7.20 -0.26 6.54
CA ILE A 43 8.45 -0.99 6.24
C ILE A 43 9.68 -0.50 7.01
N PHE A 44 9.53 0.40 7.99
CA PHE A 44 10.66 0.97 8.73
C PHE A 44 10.25 1.28 10.18
N ASP A 45 11.25 1.51 11.03
CA ASP A 45 11.06 1.88 12.44
C ASP A 45 10.97 3.40 12.64
N ASP A 46 10.02 3.84 13.46
CA ASP A 46 9.93 5.24 13.92
C ASP A 46 10.84 5.41 15.16
N GLU A 47 12.10 5.78 14.93
CA GLU A 47 13.10 6.01 15.99
C GLU A 47 12.84 7.30 16.80
N CYS A 48 11.88 8.15 16.39
CA CYS A 48 11.57 9.39 17.10
C CYS A 48 10.76 9.09 18.37
N GLU A 49 11.37 9.28 19.54
CA GLU A 49 10.74 9.02 20.84
C GLU A 49 9.45 9.82 21.05
N GLU A 50 9.39 11.04 20.49
CA GLU A 50 8.25 11.93 20.57
C GLU A 50 7.03 11.43 19.79
N THR A 51 7.23 10.77 18.64
CA THR A 51 6.14 10.30 17.77
C THR A 51 5.86 8.82 17.87
N ARG A 52 6.85 7.97 18.18
CA ARG A 52 6.68 6.50 18.18
C ARG A 52 5.51 6.02 19.05
N LYS A 53 5.29 6.69 20.20
CA LYS A 53 4.19 6.40 21.13
C LYS A 53 2.80 6.62 20.53
N LEU A 54 2.69 7.41 19.47
CA LEU A 54 1.42 7.68 18.77
C LEU A 54 0.98 6.50 17.91
N TRP A 55 1.89 5.58 17.61
CA TRP A 55 1.66 4.36 16.82
C TRP A 55 1.61 3.10 17.69
N ALA A 56 1.60 3.27 19.01
CA ALA A 56 1.55 2.18 19.96
C ALA A 56 0.32 1.29 19.71
N TYR A 57 0.55 -0.01 19.74
CA TYR A 57 -0.53 -0.97 19.58
C TYR A 57 -1.47 -0.92 20.80
N PRO A 58 -2.80 -0.90 20.62
CA PRO A 58 -3.74 -0.78 21.74
C PRO A 58 -3.66 -1.91 22.77
N ASP A 59 -3.22 -3.10 22.37
CA ASP A 59 -3.13 -4.29 23.22
C ASP A 59 -1.84 -4.33 24.06
N THR A 60 -0.73 -3.81 23.55
CA THR A 60 0.57 -3.78 24.25
C THR A 60 0.91 -2.43 24.86
N GLY A 61 0.33 -1.34 24.34
CA GLY A 61 0.72 0.03 24.66
C GLY A 61 2.07 0.45 24.07
N GLU A 62 2.67 -0.37 23.20
CA GLU A 62 4.03 -0.18 22.68
C GLU A 62 4.05 -0.21 21.15
N TRP A 63 4.97 0.54 20.55
CA TRP A 63 5.28 0.46 19.12
C TRP A 63 6.17 -0.75 18.83
N ASP A 64 5.81 -1.54 17.82
CA ASP A 64 6.58 -2.70 17.36
C ASP A 64 6.69 -2.66 15.82
N PRO A 65 7.82 -2.20 15.26
CA PRO A 65 8.00 -2.06 13.81
C PRO A 65 8.02 -3.40 13.08
N GLU A 66 8.49 -4.45 13.75
CA GLU A 66 8.56 -5.80 13.21
C GLU A 66 7.17 -6.43 13.14
N ARG A 67 6.33 -6.22 14.16
CA ARG A 67 4.91 -6.59 14.13
C ARG A 67 4.18 -5.84 13.02
N ASN A 68 4.38 -4.53 12.90
CA ASN A 68 3.72 -3.73 11.88
C ASN A 68 4.05 -4.21 10.46
N THR A 69 5.32 -4.51 10.17
CA THR A 69 5.73 -5.05 8.87
C THR A 69 5.12 -6.44 8.60
N ARG A 70 5.11 -7.33 9.61
CA ARG A 70 4.49 -8.66 9.49
C ARG A 70 2.98 -8.57 9.24
N GLU A 71 2.27 -7.70 9.95
CA GLU A 71 0.83 -7.51 9.81
C GLU A 71 0.47 -6.84 8.48
N LEU A 72 1.28 -5.90 7.98
CA LEU A 72 1.16 -5.38 6.63
C LEU A 72 1.25 -6.51 5.60
N CYS A 73 2.28 -7.36 5.69
CA CYS A 73 2.44 -8.51 4.80
C CYS A 73 1.23 -9.45 4.85
N ALA A 74 0.71 -9.72 6.05
CA ALA A 74 -0.48 -10.56 6.25
C ALA A 74 -1.76 -9.94 5.66
N ALA A 75 -1.84 -8.61 5.55
CA ALA A 75 -2.97 -7.90 4.95
C ALA A 75 -2.91 -7.84 3.41
N LEU A 76 -1.77 -8.07 2.77
CA LEU A 76 -1.64 -7.97 1.30
C LEU A 76 -2.63 -8.85 0.51
N PRO A 77 -2.91 -10.11 0.90
CA PRO A 77 -3.94 -10.93 0.25
C PRO A 77 -5.35 -10.31 0.35
N GLU A 78 -5.65 -9.67 1.48
CA GLU A 78 -6.92 -8.97 1.71
C GLU A 78 -7.05 -7.76 0.77
N TYR A 79 -6.00 -6.94 0.70
CA TYR A 79 -5.96 -5.80 -0.21
C TYR A 79 -6.11 -6.23 -1.66
N ARG A 80 -5.41 -7.30 -2.05
CA ARG A 80 -5.51 -7.92 -3.37
C ARG A 80 -6.94 -8.37 -3.68
N ARG A 81 -7.64 -8.97 -2.70
CA ARG A 81 -9.05 -9.41 -2.82
C ARG A 81 -10.00 -8.23 -3.03
N HIS A 82 -9.72 -7.10 -2.40
CA HIS A 82 -10.45 -5.85 -2.58
C HIS A 82 -10.04 -5.04 -3.81
N GLY A 83 -9.15 -5.59 -4.65
CA GLY A 83 -8.78 -4.99 -5.93
C GLY A 83 -7.61 -4.00 -5.85
N LEU A 84 -6.89 -3.92 -4.73
CA LEU A 84 -5.65 -3.16 -4.69
C LEU A 84 -4.53 -3.95 -5.38
N LEU A 85 -3.84 -3.32 -6.34
CA LEU A 85 -2.75 -3.97 -7.09
C LEU A 85 -1.37 -3.39 -6.77
N GLY A 86 -1.32 -2.27 -6.05
CA GLY A 86 -0.07 -1.63 -5.64
C GLY A 86 -0.14 -1.11 -4.21
N ILE A 87 1.01 -1.07 -3.57
CA ILE A 87 1.24 -0.23 -2.40
C ILE A 87 2.43 0.68 -2.70
N THR A 88 2.34 1.91 -2.22
CA THR A 88 3.47 2.83 -2.24
C THR A 88 4.00 2.89 -0.82
N VAL A 89 5.26 2.54 -0.64
CA VAL A 89 5.93 2.59 0.67
C VAL A 89 6.70 3.91 0.81
N GLY A 90 6.53 4.59 1.94
CA GLY A 90 7.31 5.79 2.24
C GLY A 90 8.70 5.42 2.75
N MET A 91 9.76 5.73 2.00
CA MET A 91 11.14 5.48 2.47
C MET A 91 11.70 6.60 3.33
N GLN A 92 11.03 7.75 3.39
CA GLN A 92 11.44 8.93 4.16
C GLN A 92 10.50 9.20 5.35
N GLY A 93 9.66 8.21 5.67
CA GLY A 93 8.52 8.40 6.55
C GLY A 93 7.51 9.42 6.03
N GLY A 94 6.64 9.86 6.93
CA GLY A 94 5.62 10.87 6.66
C GLY A 94 5.65 11.93 7.75
N GLY A 95 4.90 13.01 7.53
CA GLY A 95 4.80 14.08 8.52
C GLY A 95 4.29 13.55 9.85
N SER A 96 4.82 14.10 10.94
CA SER A 96 4.25 13.95 12.28
C SER A 96 2.78 14.37 12.26
N ILE A 97 1.95 13.76 13.10
CA ILE A 97 0.50 14.01 13.16
C ILE A 97 0.24 15.53 13.12
N TYR A 98 -0.40 15.99 12.05
CA TYR A 98 -0.87 17.37 11.95
C TYR A 98 -2.10 17.48 12.86
N THR A 99 -1.91 18.02 14.06
CA THR A 99 -3.01 18.42 14.97
C THR A 99 -3.56 19.78 14.61
#